data_AF-A0A1N6YG00-F1
#
_entry.id   AF-A0A1N6YG00-F1
#
_cell.length_a   1.000
_cell.length_b   1.000
_cell.length_c   1.000
_cell.angle_alpha   90.00
_cell.angle_beta   90.00
_cell.angle_gamma   90.00
#
_symmetry.space_group_name_H-M   'P 1'
#
loop_
_entity.id
_entity.type
_entity.pdbx_description
1 polymer ?
#
loop_
_entity_poly.entity_id
_entity_poly.type
_entity_poly.pdbx_seq_one_letter_code
_entity_poly.pdbx_strand_id
1 'polypeptide(L)'
;MYKVGLAVLTAAATVLAAGSPATAGTTQPRISIEHRASELYLFQPPFHEETYPATAVTGIARNCPDGDYLLSASLVQDGLPTLWATSGRGAGEVRCDGGTATLSMGFTRLDPVLRPGRATVRFALRDAYTSEQLTETTRTVRIPC
;
A
#
# COMPACT_ATOMS: atom_id res chain seq x y z
N MET A 1 82.62 14.84 -18.03
CA MET A 1 81.54 15.35 -18.92
C MET A 1 81.08 14.21 -19.81
N TYR A 2 79.79 13.84 -19.75
CA TYR A 2 78.94 13.00 -20.64
C TYR A 2 77.83 12.41 -19.72
N LYS A 3 76.67 13.04 -19.53
CA LYS A 3 75.40 13.07 -20.31
C LYS A 3 74.64 11.73 -20.41
N VAL A 4 73.31 11.84 -20.19
CA VAL A 4 72.18 10.93 -20.49
C VAL A 4 71.84 9.90 -19.38
N GLY A 5 70.60 9.74 -18.91
CA GLY A 5 69.32 10.25 -19.40
C GLY A 5 68.13 9.93 -18.47
N LEU A 6 66.99 10.49 -18.86
CA LEU A 6 65.66 10.39 -18.25
C LEU A 6 65.16 8.94 -18.08
N ALA A 7 64.41 8.72 -16.98
CA ALA A 7 63.29 7.78 -16.97
C ALA A 7 62.11 8.44 -16.24
N VAL A 8 61.21 9.04 -17.01
CA VAL A 8 59.89 9.50 -16.54
C VAL A 8 59.01 8.26 -16.42
N LEU A 9 58.66 7.87 -15.19
CA LEU A 9 57.67 6.84 -14.91
C LEU A 9 56.27 7.42 -15.10
N THR A 10 55.69 7.17 -16.28
CA THR A 10 54.25 7.35 -16.54
C THR A 10 53.47 6.24 -15.84
N ALA A 11 52.89 6.54 -14.68
CA ALA A 11 51.90 5.69 -14.06
C ALA A 11 50.60 5.76 -14.87
N ALA A 12 50.28 4.71 -15.63
CA ALA A 12 49.00 4.57 -16.30
C ALA A 12 47.92 4.24 -15.26
N ALA A 13 47.07 5.23 -14.96
CA ALA A 13 45.86 5.01 -14.19
C ALA A 13 44.83 4.30 -15.09
N THR A 14 44.76 2.98 -15.00
CA THR A 14 43.61 2.22 -15.52
C THR A 14 42.40 2.50 -14.64
N VAL A 15 41.61 3.50 -15.02
CA VAL A 15 40.25 3.67 -14.49
C VAL A 15 39.43 2.53 -15.09
N LEU A 16 39.22 1.48 -14.30
CA LEU A 16 38.18 0.50 -14.56
C LEU A 16 36.86 1.29 -14.55
N ALA A 17 36.34 1.58 -15.75
CA ALA A 17 34.95 1.93 -15.94
C ALA A 17 34.13 0.71 -15.53
N ALA A 18 33.89 0.56 -14.23
CA ALA A 18 32.84 -0.27 -13.72
C ALA A 18 31.55 0.32 -14.29
N GLY A 19 31.09 -0.28 -15.39
CA GLY A 19 29.75 -0.02 -15.90
C GLY A 19 28.81 -0.14 -14.72
N SER A 20 28.13 0.96 -14.39
CA SER A 20 27.16 0.98 -13.31
C SER A 20 26.26 -0.23 -13.49
N PRO A 21 26.08 -1.11 -12.49
CA PRO A 21 25.11 -2.16 -12.61
C PRO A 21 23.81 -1.46 -12.97
N ALA A 22 23.23 -1.82 -14.10
CA ALA A 22 21.91 -1.38 -14.45
C ALA A 22 21.04 -1.75 -13.25
N THR A 23 20.64 -0.76 -12.47
CA THR A 23 19.67 -0.92 -11.39
C THR A 23 18.45 -1.43 -12.11
N ALA A 24 18.23 -2.74 -12.05
CA ALA A 24 16.98 -3.35 -12.45
C ALA A 24 15.93 -2.59 -11.65
N GLY A 25 15.19 -1.71 -12.32
CA GLY A 25 14.24 -0.83 -11.70
C GLY A 25 13.21 -1.71 -11.02
N THR A 26 13.33 -1.90 -9.72
CA THR A 26 12.32 -2.56 -8.91
C THR A 26 11.09 -1.68 -9.05
N THR A 27 10.14 -2.15 -9.85
CA THR A 27 8.94 -1.37 -10.10
C THR A 27 8.19 -1.30 -8.78
N GLN A 28 8.12 -0.11 -8.20
CA GLN A 28 7.50 0.07 -6.90
C GLN A 28 6.04 -0.38 -6.90
N PRO A 29 5.55 -0.98 -5.80
CA PRO A 29 4.15 -1.35 -5.67
C PRO A 29 3.24 -0.13 -5.80
N ARG A 30 2.10 -0.33 -6.47
CA ARG A 30 1.09 0.72 -6.67
C ARG A 30 -0.29 0.19 -6.35
N ILE A 31 -1.04 0.94 -5.57
CA ILE A 31 -2.43 0.60 -5.24
C ILE A 31 -3.37 1.36 -6.19
N SER A 32 -4.38 0.66 -6.68
CA SER A 32 -5.53 1.25 -7.35
C SER A 32 -6.79 0.89 -6.56
N ILE A 33 -7.48 1.89 -6.03
CA ILE A 33 -8.74 1.69 -5.31
C ILE A 33 -9.88 1.77 -6.32
N GLU A 34 -10.87 0.88 -6.21
CA GLU A 34 -12.08 0.93 -7.02
C GLU A 34 -12.84 2.24 -6.78
N HIS A 35 -13.52 2.75 -7.80
CA HIS A 35 -14.27 4.01 -7.67
C HIS A 35 -15.59 3.86 -6.90
N ARG A 36 -16.00 2.63 -6.60
CA ARG A 36 -17.26 2.29 -5.97
C ARG A 36 -16.97 1.39 -4.77
N ALA A 37 -17.61 1.69 -3.64
CA ALA A 37 -17.67 0.79 -2.49
C ALA A 37 -18.89 -0.13 -2.62
N SER A 38 -18.96 -1.19 -1.80
CA SER A 38 -20.15 -2.03 -1.75
C SER A 38 -21.39 -1.24 -1.32
N GLU A 39 -22.57 -1.78 -1.62
CA GLU A 39 -23.80 -1.38 -0.92
C GLU A 39 -23.64 -1.53 0.59
N LEU A 40 -24.46 -0.79 1.34
CA LEU A 40 -24.48 -0.91 2.78
C LEU A 40 -25.01 -2.28 3.19
N TYR A 41 -24.30 -2.93 4.08
CA TYR A 41 -24.71 -4.17 4.72
C TYR A 41 -24.70 -4.01 6.24
N LEU A 42 -25.40 -4.90 6.93
CA LEU A 42 -25.38 -4.94 8.38
C LEU A 42 -24.16 -5.72 8.85
N PHE A 43 -23.25 -5.04 9.55
CA PHE A 43 -22.13 -5.64 10.24
C PHE A 43 -22.47 -5.82 11.72
N GLN A 44 -22.29 -7.03 12.22
CA GLN A 44 -22.36 -7.34 13.65
C GLN A 44 -20.93 -7.61 14.15
N PRO A 45 -20.35 -6.76 15.02
CA PRO A 45 -19.10 -7.08 15.67
C PRO A 45 -19.28 -8.33 16.55
N PRO A 46 -18.31 -9.26 16.61
CA PRO A 46 -18.43 -10.40 17.50
C PRO A 46 -18.47 -9.94 18.94
N PHE A 47 -19.21 -10.70 19.75
CA PHE A 47 -19.50 -10.39 21.15
C PHE A 47 -20.38 -9.15 21.37
N HIS A 48 -20.97 -8.58 20.31
CA HIS A 48 -21.99 -7.54 20.37
C HIS A 48 -23.31 -8.02 19.75
N GLU A 49 -24.44 -7.63 20.33
CA GLU A 49 -25.77 -7.94 19.77
C GLU A 49 -26.23 -6.92 18.73
N GLU A 50 -25.65 -5.72 18.77
CA GLU A 50 -26.01 -4.62 17.89
C GLU A 50 -25.39 -4.78 16.49
N THR A 51 -26.18 -4.44 15.47
CA THR A 51 -25.74 -4.39 14.07
C THR A 51 -25.62 -2.94 13.59
N TYR A 52 -24.58 -2.66 12.80
CA TYR A 52 -24.33 -1.32 12.27
C TYR A 52 -24.19 -1.35 10.75
N PRO A 53 -24.63 -0.28 10.04
CA PRO A 53 -24.35 -0.14 8.62
C PRO A 53 -22.84 -0.13 8.37
N ALA A 54 -22.42 -0.92 7.38
CA ALA A 54 -21.05 -1.02 6.94
C ALA A 54 -20.95 -1.06 5.41
N THR A 55 -19.79 -0.67 4.89
CA THR A 55 -19.45 -0.77 3.46
C THR A 55 -18.06 -1.38 3.32
N ALA A 56 -17.82 -2.14 2.27
CA ALA A 56 -16.52 -2.66 1.93
C ALA A 56 -15.94 -1.90 0.74
N VAL A 57 -14.64 -1.67 0.77
CA VAL A 57 -13.91 -1.07 -0.35
C VAL A 57 -12.85 -2.04 -0.81
N THR A 58 -12.77 -2.22 -2.12
CA THR A 58 -11.78 -3.09 -2.76
C THR A 58 -10.76 -2.25 -3.51
N GLY A 59 -9.53 -2.74 -3.55
CA GLY A 59 -8.45 -2.20 -4.35
C GLY A 59 -7.54 -3.31 -4.85
N ILE A 60 -6.67 -2.96 -5.78
CA ILE A 60 -5.69 -3.86 -6.37
C ILE A 60 -4.31 -3.24 -6.20
N ALA A 61 -3.41 -3.94 -5.52
CA ALA A 61 -1.98 -3.64 -5.48
C ALA A 61 -1.29 -4.36 -6.64
N ARG A 62 -0.61 -3.61 -7.51
CA ARG A 62 0.19 -4.14 -8.62
C ARG A 62 1.67 -3.96 -8.32
N ASN A 63 2.50 -4.82 -8.93
CA ASN A 63 3.93 -4.89 -8.66
C ASN A 63 4.20 -5.08 -7.16
N CYS A 64 3.34 -5.85 -6.48
CA CYS A 64 3.51 -6.17 -5.08
C CYS A 64 4.60 -7.24 -4.98
N PRO A 65 5.75 -6.96 -4.33
CA PRO A 65 6.81 -7.95 -4.17
C PRO A 65 6.31 -9.18 -3.40
N ASP A 66 7.00 -10.30 -3.54
CA ASP A 66 6.67 -11.52 -2.78
C ASP A 66 6.90 -11.28 -1.28
N GLY A 67 5.89 -11.56 -0.45
CA GLY A 67 6.00 -11.37 1.00
C GLY A 67 4.68 -11.08 1.73
N ASP A 68 4.82 -10.87 3.05
CA ASP A 68 3.74 -10.53 3.97
C ASP A 68 3.69 -9.03 4.26
N TYR A 69 2.49 -8.47 4.16
CA TYR A 69 2.25 -7.04 4.31
C TYR A 69 1.06 -6.76 5.22
N LEU A 70 1.03 -5.54 5.76
CA LEU A 70 -0.08 -5.00 6.53
C LEU A 70 -0.73 -3.85 5.75
N LEU A 71 -2.03 -3.96 5.55
CA LEU A 71 -2.91 -2.96 4.99
C LEU A 71 -3.40 -2.03 6.11
N SER A 72 -2.89 -0.80 6.12
CA SER A 72 -3.50 0.30 6.85
C SER A 72 -4.59 0.95 5.98
N ALA A 73 -5.82 0.90 6.45
CA ALA A 73 -6.98 1.40 5.72
C ALA A 73 -7.78 2.42 6.53
N SER A 74 -8.32 3.45 5.89
CA SER A 74 -9.28 4.37 6.51
C SER A 74 -10.33 4.84 5.51
N LEU A 75 -11.52 5.13 6.01
CA LEU A 75 -12.60 5.76 5.26
C LEU A 75 -13.09 6.99 6.05
N VAL A 76 -13.32 8.08 5.33
CA VAL A 76 -13.86 9.33 5.88
C VAL A 76 -15.07 9.73 5.05
N GLN A 77 -16.23 9.90 5.69
CA GLN A 77 -17.44 10.41 5.06
C GLN A 77 -17.88 11.67 5.81
N ASP A 78 -18.17 12.74 5.07
CA ASP A 78 -18.59 14.03 5.64
C ASP A 78 -17.58 14.60 6.67
N GLY A 79 -16.29 14.38 6.44
CA GLY A 79 -15.21 14.83 7.32
C GLY A 79 -15.02 13.99 8.60
N LEU A 80 -15.83 12.96 8.80
CA LEU A 80 -15.80 12.12 10.00
C LEU A 80 -15.22 10.72 9.70
N PRO A 81 -14.30 10.20 10.54
CA PRO A 81 -13.67 8.90 10.33
C PRO A 81 -14.61 7.74 10.61
N THR A 82 -14.30 6.57 10.06
CA THR A 82 -14.97 5.30 10.36
C THR A 82 -14.09 4.35 11.16
N LEU A 83 -14.71 3.32 11.72
CA LEU A 83 -14.07 2.15 12.30
C LEU A 83 -13.96 1.04 11.26
N TRP A 84 -13.09 0.05 11.49
CA TRP A 84 -13.07 -1.15 10.64
C TRP A 84 -14.23 -2.07 10.99
N ALA A 85 -14.97 -2.49 9.96
CA ALA A 85 -16.07 -3.45 10.06
C ALA A 85 -15.54 -4.87 9.83
N THR A 86 -14.62 -5.30 10.70
CA THR A 86 -13.98 -6.63 10.64
C THR A 86 -13.65 -7.09 12.04
N SER A 87 -13.47 -8.40 12.20
CA SER A 87 -13.22 -9.00 13.50
C SER A 87 -12.36 -10.27 13.48
N GLY A 88 -11.86 -10.64 12.32
CA GLY A 88 -10.98 -11.78 12.16
C GLY A 88 -9.56 -11.47 12.59
N ARG A 89 -8.87 -12.46 13.18
CA ARG A 89 -7.39 -12.44 13.20
C ARG A 89 -6.90 -12.39 11.75
N GLY A 90 -5.86 -11.60 11.50
CA GLY A 90 -5.34 -11.36 10.16
C GLY A 90 -6.11 -10.31 9.35
N ALA A 91 -7.05 -9.58 9.95
CA ALA A 91 -7.66 -8.43 9.28
C ALA A 91 -6.61 -7.39 8.92
N GLY A 92 -6.49 -7.10 7.62
CA GLY A 92 -5.45 -6.22 7.09
C GLY A 92 -4.12 -6.92 6.80
N GLU A 93 -3.97 -8.22 7.03
CA GLU A 93 -2.83 -8.96 6.50
C GLU A 93 -3.01 -9.23 5.01
N VAL A 94 -1.95 -9.03 4.23
CA VAL A 94 -1.94 -9.17 2.77
C VAL A 94 -0.71 -9.98 2.39
N ARG A 95 -0.93 -11.17 1.82
CA ARG A 95 0.12 -11.93 1.14
C ARG A 95 0.18 -11.48 -0.32
N CYS A 96 1.38 -11.19 -0.80
CA CYS A 96 1.65 -10.99 -2.21
C CYS A 96 2.58 -12.09 -2.71
N ASP A 97 2.26 -12.67 -3.87
CA ASP A 97 3.04 -13.75 -4.50
C ASP A 97 3.91 -13.22 -5.66
N GLY A 98 4.46 -12.00 -5.53
CA GLY A 98 5.32 -11.39 -6.55
C GLY A 98 4.58 -10.89 -7.79
N GLY A 99 3.44 -10.20 -7.62
CA GLY A 99 2.65 -9.70 -8.73
C GLY A 99 1.51 -8.76 -8.33
N THR A 100 0.29 -9.29 -8.33
CA THR A 100 -0.92 -8.52 -8.01
C THR A 100 -1.60 -9.11 -6.78
N ALA A 101 -2.00 -8.26 -5.84
CA ALA A 101 -2.79 -8.65 -4.67
C ALA A 101 -4.09 -7.84 -4.62
N THR A 102 -5.16 -8.51 -4.19
CA THR A 102 -6.44 -7.85 -3.92
C THR A 102 -6.45 -7.35 -2.48
N LEU A 103 -6.83 -6.09 -2.30
CA LEU A 103 -6.97 -5.44 -1.02
C LEU A 103 -8.46 -5.25 -0.75
N SER A 104 -8.91 -5.55 0.47
CA SER A 104 -10.29 -5.27 0.86
C SER A 104 -10.35 -4.87 2.34
N MET A 105 -11.20 -3.89 2.65
CA MET A 105 -11.49 -3.51 4.03
C MET A 105 -12.94 -3.08 4.18
N GLY A 106 -13.58 -3.57 5.25
CA GLY A 106 -14.90 -3.12 5.70
C GLY A 106 -14.80 -1.91 6.61
N PHE A 107 -15.77 -1.00 6.52
CA PHE A 107 -15.84 0.23 7.31
C PHE A 107 -17.24 0.44 7.87
N THR A 108 -17.34 0.87 9.12
CA THR A 108 -18.60 1.20 9.80
C THR A 108 -18.47 2.47 10.62
N ARG A 109 -19.59 3.15 10.90
CA ARG A 109 -19.67 4.28 11.82
C ARG A 109 -21.03 4.28 12.50
N LEU A 110 -21.02 4.44 13.82
CA LEU A 110 -22.21 4.35 14.66
C LEU A 110 -22.97 5.68 14.73
N ASP A 111 -22.26 6.80 14.81
CA ASP A 111 -22.88 8.13 14.90
C ASP A 111 -22.01 9.23 14.23
N PRO A 112 -22.56 10.03 13.29
CA PRO A 112 -23.76 9.73 12.52
C PRO A 112 -23.56 8.45 11.71
N VAL A 113 -24.61 7.64 11.55
CA VAL A 113 -24.52 6.37 10.81
C VAL A 113 -23.94 6.56 9.41
N LEU A 114 -23.16 5.57 8.96
CA LEU A 114 -22.69 5.52 7.59
C LEU A 114 -23.88 5.44 6.63
N ARG A 115 -23.82 6.19 5.52
CA ARG A 115 -24.93 6.32 4.57
C ARG A 115 -24.45 6.26 3.10
N PRO A 116 -25.35 6.01 2.14
CA PRO A 116 -25.02 6.16 0.72
C PRO A 116 -24.49 7.57 0.43
N GLY A 117 -23.52 7.68 -0.47
CA GLY A 117 -22.89 8.96 -0.79
C GLY A 117 -21.42 8.86 -1.14
N ARG A 118 -20.71 9.98 -1.05
CA ARG A 118 -19.26 10.04 -1.29
C ARG A 118 -18.50 9.79 -0.01
N ALA A 119 -17.37 9.11 -0.11
CA ALA A 119 -16.42 8.94 0.96
C ALA A 119 -14.99 8.97 0.41
N THR A 120 -14.02 9.35 1.23
CA THR A 120 -12.60 9.30 0.89
C THR A 120 -11.99 8.09 1.57
N VAL A 121 -11.41 7.21 0.79
CA VAL A 121 -10.71 6.00 1.26
C VAL A 121 -9.22 6.19 1.08
N ARG A 122 -8.46 5.70 2.04
CA ARG A 122 -7.00 5.59 1.97
C ARG A 122 -6.60 4.15 2.26
N PHE A 123 -5.79 3.57 1.39
CA PHE A 123 -5.09 2.31 1.61
C PHE A 123 -3.58 2.55 1.58
N ALA A 124 -2.85 2.00 2.55
CA ALA A 124 -1.40 1.97 2.58
C ALA A 124 -0.92 0.56 2.90
N LEU A 125 0.04 0.07 2.11
CA LEU A 125 0.70 -1.20 2.36
C LEU A 125 2.02 -0.98 3.08
N ARG A 126 2.26 -1.77 4.11
CA ARG A 126 3.46 -1.76 4.94
C ARG A 126 4.05 -3.14 5.02
N ASP A 127 5.37 -3.25 5.07
CA ASP A 127 6.04 -4.50 5.37
C ASP A 127 5.62 -5.00 6.77
N ALA A 128 5.26 -6.28 6.88
CA ALA A 128 4.73 -6.82 8.13
C ALA A 128 5.78 -6.91 9.26
N TYR A 129 7.07 -6.93 8.92
CA TYR A 129 8.16 -7.12 9.89
C TYR A 129 8.90 -5.82 10.19
N THR A 130 9.14 -4.98 9.18
CA THR A 130 9.85 -3.71 9.33
C THR A 130 8.92 -2.52 9.53
N SER A 131 7.62 -2.68 9.26
CA SER A 131 6.63 -1.60 9.24
C SER A 131 6.90 -0.48 8.21
N GLU A 132 7.87 -0.68 7.30
CA GLU A 132 8.19 0.25 6.22
C GLU A 132 6.97 0.42 5.30
N GLN A 133 6.58 1.66 5.01
CA GLN A 133 5.48 1.92 4.08
C GLN A 133 5.98 1.82 2.64
N LEU A 134 5.44 0.87 1.89
CA LEU A 134 5.82 0.61 0.50
C LEU A 134 5.07 1.51 -0.47
N THR A 135 3.79 1.72 -0.21
CA THR A 135 2.91 2.49 -1.08
C THR A 135 1.65 2.92 -0.36
N GLU A 136 1.05 4.00 -0.82
CA GLU A 136 -0.19 4.56 -0.29
C GLU A 136 -1.00 5.17 -1.43
N THR A 137 -2.32 5.07 -1.32
CA THR A 137 -3.24 5.71 -2.27
C THR A 137 -4.50 6.14 -1.55
N THR A 138 -4.96 7.34 -1.91
CA THR A 138 -6.22 7.90 -1.44
C THR A 138 -7.13 8.13 -2.64
N ARG A 139 -8.41 7.78 -2.50
CA ARG A 139 -9.40 7.96 -3.57
C ARG A 139 -10.78 8.28 -3.00
N THR A 140 -11.51 9.14 -3.69
CA THR A 140 -12.95 9.29 -3.45
C THR A 140 -13.70 8.14 -4.10
N VAL A 141 -14.52 7.47 -3.29
CA VAL A 141 -15.42 6.38 -3.70
C VAL A 141 -16.88 6.79 -3.50
N ARG A 142 -17.78 6.10 -4.19
CA ARG A 142 -19.22 6.21 -3.97
C ARG A 142 -19.74 4.95 -3.28
N ILE A 143 -20.40 5.13 -2.14
CA ILE A 143 -21.26 4.12 -1.49
C ILE A 143 -22.63 4.19 -2.19
N PRO A 144 -23.05 3.15 -2.92
CA PRO A 144 -24.34 3.11 -3.60
C PRO A 144 -25.52 3.12 -2.62
N CYS A 145 -26.69 3.50 -3.16
CA CYS A 145 -27.95 3.56 -2.44
C CYS A 145 -28.61 2.19 -2.40
#